data_AF-A0A2X2YPH2-F1
#
_entry.id   AF-A0A2X2YPH2-F1
#
_cell.length_a   1.000
_cell.length_b   1.000
_cell.length_c   1.000
_cell.angle_alpha   90.00
_cell.angle_beta   90.00
_cell.angle_gamma   90.00
#
_symmetry.space_group_name_H-M   'P 1'
#
loop_
_entity.id
_entity.type
_entity.pdbx_description
1 polymer ?
#
loop_
_entity_poly.entity_id
_entity_poly.type
_entity_poly.pdbx_seq_one_letter_code
_entity_poly.pdbx_strand_id
1 'polypeptide(L)' 'MALFTGATILGDGVKHNTFGQKLMRIYNRKGIFSNTGDSEAGLTQILSEYFEDVKTTVKGTVVMFSASGKK' A
#
# COMPACT_ATOMS: atom_id res chain seq x y z
N MET A 1 -20.89 -1.84 12.04
CA MET A 1 -19.51 -1.30 11.99
C MET A 1 -18.91 -1.70 10.65
N ALA A 2 -18.59 -0.73 9.78
CA ALA A 2 -18.02 -1.02 8.46
C ALA A 2 -16.50 -1.18 8.57
N LEU A 3 -15.96 -2.21 7.92
CA LEU A 3 -14.53 -2.52 7.86
C LEU A 3 -14.06 -2.37 6.41
N PHE A 4 -13.06 -1.53 6.17
CA PHE A 4 -12.44 -1.32 4.87
C PHE A 4 -11.08 -2.03 4.86
N THR A 5 -10.83 -2.93 3.90
CA THR A 5 -9.60 -3.72 3.84
C THR A 5 -9.04 -3.76 2.43
N GLY A 6 -7.73 -3.98 2.33
CA GLY A 6 -7.08 -4.14 1.05
C GLY A 6 -5.59 -4.41 1.19
N ALA A 7 -4.91 -4.48 0.05
CA ALA A 7 -3.47 -4.57 -0.02
C ALA A 7 -2.97 -3.82 -1.25
N THR A 8 -1.79 -3.20 -1.15
CA THR A 8 -1.09 -2.59 -2.28
C THR A 8 0.39 -2.98 -2.26
N ILE A 9 1.01 -2.99 -3.44
CA ILE A 9 2.46 -3.19 -3.58
C ILE A 9 3.14 -1.84 -3.33
N LEU A 10 4.08 -1.79 -2.39
CA LEU A 10 4.86 -0.60 -2.06
C LEU A 10 5.89 -0.30 -3.17
N GLY A 11 5.95 0.98 -3.54
CA GLY A 11 6.90 1.54 -4.48
C GLY A 11 8.23 1.98 -3.82
N ASP A 12 8.16 2.32 -2.54
CA ASP A 12 9.19 3.01 -1.77
C ASP A 12 9.39 2.36 -0.37
N GLY A 13 10.57 2.52 0.22
CA GLY A 13 10.88 2.07 1.59
C GLY A 13 11.12 0.56 1.79
N VAL A 14 11.05 -0.27 0.74
CA VAL A 14 11.29 -1.72 0.81
C VAL A 14 12.51 -2.14 -0.04
N LYS A 15 13.33 -3.07 0.48
CA LYS A 15 14.43 -3.67 -0.30
C LYS A 15 13.85 -4.57 -1.39
N HIS A 16 13.65 -4.04 -2.59
CA HIS A 16 13.34 -4.86 -3.74
C HIS A 16 14.58 -5.62 -4.21
N ASN A 17 14.49 -6.95 -4.25
CA ASN A 17 15.37 -7.76 -5.09
C ASN A 17 15.13 -7.42 -6.58
N THR A 18 16.12 -7.67 -7.44
CA THR A 18 16.12 -7.27 -8.87
C THR A 18 14.89 -7.77 -9.63
N PHE A 19 14.31 -8.89 -9.21
CA PHE A 19 13.07 -9.44 -9.75
C PHE A 19 11.83 -8.60 -9.38
N GLY A 20 11.70 -8.17 -8.12
CA GLY A 20 10.62 -7.30 -7.66
C GLY A 20 10.63 -5.92 -8.33
N GLN A 21 11.81 -5.33 -8.56
CA GLN A 21 11.95 -4.08 -9.30
C GLN A 21 11.51 -4.23 -10.76
N LYS A 22 11.86 -5.36 -11.40
CA LYS A 22 11.53 -5.63 -12.80
C LYS A 22 10.03 -5.85 -13.00
N LEU A 23 9.36 -6.55 -12.09
CA LEU A 23 7.91 -6.72 -12.12
C LEU A 23 7.16 -5.40 -11.91
N MET A 24 7.53 -4.62 -10.88
CA MET A 24 6.98 -3.28 -10.66
C MET A 24 7.15 -2.38 -11.89
N ARG A 25 8.34 -2.37 -12.49
CA ARG A 25 8.62 -1.57 -13.69
C ARG A 25 7.79 -2.02 -14.89
N ILE A 26 7.54 -3.33 -15.05
CA ILE A 26 6.71 -3.86 -16.15
C ILE A 26 5.24 -3.48 -15.95
N TYR A 27 4.69 -3.64 -14.74
CA TYR A 27 3.27 -3.42 -14.50
C TYR A 27 2.89 -1.94 -14.31
N ASN A 28 3.74 -1.12 -13.70
CA ASN A 28 3.57 0.35 -13.68
C ASN A 28 3.64 0.92 -15.12
N ARG A 29 4.57 0.42 -15.95
CA ARG A 29 4.68 0.86 -17.36
C ARG A 29 3.50 0.43 -18.24
N LYS A 30 2.79 -0.63 -17.84
CA LYS A 30 1.54 -1.05 -18.49
C LYS A 30 0.31 -0.27 -17.99
N GLY A 31 0.45 0.63 -17.01
CA GLY A 31 -0.66 1.40 -16.42
C GLY A 31 -1.60 0.57 -15.54
N ILE A 32 -1.18 -0.63 -15.16
CA ILE A 32 -1.97 -1.58 -14.34
C ILE A 32 -1.76 -1.30 -12.85
N PHE A 33 -0.62 -0.71 -12.49
CA PHE A 33 -0.32 -0.21 -11.15
C PHE A 33 0.03 1.28 -11.22
N SER A 34 -0.40 2.03 -10.21
CA SER A 34 -0.15 3.47 -10.00
C SER A 34 0.75 3.71 -8.78
N ASN A 35 1.43 2.66 -8.32
CA ASN A 35 1.88 2.54 -6.94
C ASN A 35 3.32 3.07 -6.73
N THR A 36 3.87 3.78 -7.73
CA THR A 36 5.25 4.28 -7.71
C THR A 36 5.55 5.25 -6.57
N GLY A 37 4.53 5.89 -5.99
CA GLY A 37 4.64 6.76 -4.81
C GLY A 37 4.05 6.16 -3.53
N ASP A 38 3.54 4.92 -3.58
CA ASP A 38 2.90 4.30 -2.43
C ASP A 38 3.96 3.88 -1.41
N SER A 39 3.89 4.50 -0.23
CA SER A 39 4.61 4.11 0.97
C SER A 39 3.61 3.67 2.04
N GLU A 40 4.04 2.82 2.98
CA GLU A 40 3.20 2.47 4.13
C GLU A 40 2.76 3.73 4.89
N ALA A 41 3.68 4.68 5.10
CA ALA A 41 3.40 5.92 5.81
C ALA A 41 2.33 6.77 5.11
N GLY A 42 2.43 6.94 3.78
CA GLY A 42 1.44 7.69 3.01
C GLY A 42 0.06 7.04 3.03
N LEU A 43 0.01 5.71 2.94
CA LEU A 43 -1.24 4.95 3.04
C LEU A 43 -1.89 5.09 4.42
N THR A 44 -1.12 4.94 5.49
CA THR A 44 -1.60 5.12 6.86
C THR A 44 -2.12 6.53 7.07
N GLN A 45 -1.38 7.55 6.62
CA GLN A 45 -1.78 8.94 6.75
C GLN A 45 -3.14 9.20 6.09
N ILE A 46 -3.30 8.83 4.82
CA ILE A 46 -4.55 9.07 4.08
C ILE A 46 -5.72 8.31 4.72
N LEU A 47 -5.53 7.05 5.12
CA LEU A 47 -6.60 6.29 5.78
C LEU A 47 -6.99 6.91 7.13
N SER A 48 -6.01 7.42 7.88
CA SER A 48 -6.26 8.07 9.18
C SER A 48 -7.00 9.41 9.05
N GLU A 49 -7.09 10.01 7.86
CA GLU A 49 -7.97 11.17 7.63
C GLU A 49 -9.46 10.79 7.70
N TYR A 50 -9.82 9.56 7.30
CA TYR A 50 -11.22 9.12 7.15
C TYR A 50 -11.68 8.08 8.20
N PHE A 51 -10.75 7.41 8.87
CA PHE A 51 -11.03 6.34 9.82
C PHE A 51 -10.34 6.59 11.17
N GLU A 52 -10.96 6.12 12.25
CA GLU A 52 -10.43 6.19 13.61
C GLU A 52 -9.39 5.11 13.89
N ASP A 53 -9.65 3.86 13.48
CA ASP A 53 -8.73 2.73 13.65
C ASP A 53 -8.17 2.35 12.29
N VAL A 54 -6.84 2.50 12.12
CA VAL A 54 -6.09 2.11 10.93
C VAL A 54 -4.94 1.21 11.33
N LYS A 55 -4.83 0.06 10.67
CA LYS A 55 -3.75 -0.91 10.87
C LYS A 55 -3.12 -1.24 9.53
N THR A 56 -1.80 -1.20 9.48
CA THR A 56 -1.01 -1.64 8.34
C THR A 56 -0.04 -2.75 8.74
N THR A 57 0.30 -3.61 7.79
CA THR A 57 1.34 -4.62 7.97
C THR A 57 2.05 -4.85 6.66
N VAL A 58 3.36 -4.67 6.66
CA VAL A 58 4.21 -4.94 5.50
C VAL A 58 4.68 -6.40 5.49
N LYS A 59 4.50 -7.06 4.35
CA LYS A 59 5.04 -8.38 4.04
C LYS A 59 5.82 -8.31 2.73
N GLY A 60 7.14 -8.30 2.84
CA GLY A 60 8.03 -8.12 1.68
C GLY A 60 7.83 -6.73 1.07
N THR A 61 7.24 -6.67 -0.13
CA THR A 61 6.95 -5.42 -0.85
C THR A 61 5.46 -5.11 -0.91
N VAL A 62 4.63 -5.83 -0.15
CA VAL A 62 3.19 -5.64 -0.09
C VAL A 62 2.83 -5.08 1.27
N VAL A 63 2.02 -4.02 1.31
CA VAL A 63 1.35 -3.57 2.52
C VAL A 63 -0.09 -4.05 2.51
N MET A 64 -0.50 -4.68 3.59
CA MET A 64 -1.89 -5.00 3.88
C MET A 64 -2.44 -3.95 4.84
N PHE A 65 -3.69 -3.54 4.66
CA PHE A 65 -4.33 -2.58 5.56
C PHE A 65 -5.75 -3.00 5.95
N SER A 66 -6.17 -2.54 7.13
CA SER A 66 -7.56 -2.53 7.56
C SER A 66 -7.88 -1.21 8.24
N ALA A 67 -9.05 -0.64 7.96
CA ALA A 67 -9.52 0.59 8.55
C ALA A 67 -11.00 0.45 8.99
N SER A 68 -11.34 1.02 10.14
CA SER A 68 -12.70 0.98 10.69
C SER A 68 -13.00 2.22 11.54
N GLY A 69 -14.28 2.41 11.90
CA GLY A 69 -14.70 3.62 12.60
C GLY A 69 -14.63 4.84 11.67
N LYS A 70 -15.47 4.87 10.64
CA LYS A 70 -15.52 6.00 9.71
C LYS A 70 -15.90 7.28 10.47
N LYS A 71 -15.12 8.35 10.25
CA LYS A 71 -15.37 9.69 10.80
C LYS A 71 -16.55 10.40 10.12
#